data_AF-T1C1B8-F1
#
_entry.id   AF-T1C1B8-F1
#
_cell.length_a   1.000
_cell.length_b   1.000
_cell.length_c   1.000
_cell.angle_alpha   90.00
_cell.angle_beta   90.00
_cell.angle_gamma   90.00
#
_symmetry.space_group_name_H-M   'P 1'
#
loop_
_entity.id
_entity.type
_entity.pdbx_description
1 polymer ?
#
loop_
_entity_poly.entity_id
_entity_poly.type
_entity_poly.pdbx_seq_one_letter_code
_entity_poly.pdbx_strand_id
1 'polypeptide(L)' 'TGLRRANITGLTWEQVDLQRKLAWVHPDQAKARKAIAVPLNDMAMSVVGRQAGLHQVYVFTYQGEPI' A
#
# COMPACT_ATOMS: atom_id res chain seq x y z
N THR A 1 3.75 3.63 -14.80
CA THR A 1 3.33 3.82 -13.38
C THR A 1 4.57 4.08 -12.54
N GLY A 2 4.74 5.33 -12.06
CA GLY A 2 5.96 5.80 -11.37
C GLY A 2 5.98 5.49 -9.87
N LEU A 3 5.41 4.37 -9.43
CA LEU A 3 5.48 3.92 -8.04
C LEU A 3 6.82 3.22 -7.83
N ARG A 4 7.62 3.72 -6.89
CA ARG A 4 8.84 3.03 -6.46
C ARG A 4 8.45 1.76 -5.70
N ARG A 5 9.17 0.67 -5.91
CA ARG A 5 8.94 -0.61 -5.21
C ARG A 5 8.82 -0.43 -3.69
N ALA A 6 9.67 0.43 -3.10
CA ALA A 6 9.66 0.75 -1.67
C ALA A 6 8.34 1.37 -1.16
N ASN A 7 7.55 2.01 -2.02
CA ASN A 7 6.26 2.60 -1.65
C ASN A 7 5.15 1.55 -1.48
N ILE A 8 5.35 0.34 -2.02
CA ILE A 8 4.37 -0.73 -2.02
C ILE A 8 4.65 -1.72 -0.90
N THR A 9 5.93 -1.98 -0.61
CA THR A 9 6.31 -3.04 0.33
C THR A 9 5.99 -2.69 1.80
N GLY A 10 6.09 -1.41 2.18
CA GLY A 10 5.72 -0.91 3.51
C GLY A 10 4.26 -0.44 3.68
N LEU A 11 3.35 -0.74 2.74
CA LEU A 11 1.97 -0.24 2.79
C LEU A 11 1.18 -0.90 3.93
N THR A 12 0.52 -0.11 4.77
CA THR A 12 -0.33 -0.60 5.86
C THR A 12 -1.83 -0.50 5.54
N TRP A 13 -2.66 -1.26 6.25
CA TRP A 13 -4.12 -1.21 6.06
C TRP A 13 -4.72 0.16 6.40
N GLU A 14 -4.14 0.87 7.38
CA GLU A 14 -4.52 2.24 7.71
C GLU A 14 -4.29 3.22 6.56
N GLN A 15 -3.35 2.89 5.67
CA GLN A 15 -3.04 3.67 4.48
C GLN A 15 -3.87 3.28 3.25
N VAL A 16 -4.78 2.32 3.36
CA VAL A 16 -5.60 1.86 2.22
C VAL A 16 -7.07 2.12 2.48
N ASP A 17 -7.67 2.96 1.63
CA ASP A 17 -9.11 3.15 1.56
C ASP A 17 -9.67 2.31 0.40
N LEU A 18 -10.19 1.13 0.75
CA LEU A 18 -10.82 0.22 -0.20
C LEU A 18 -12.14 0.76 -0.76
N GLN A 19 -12.83 1.64 -0.04
CA GLN A 19 -14.07 2.25 -0.53
C GLN A 19 -13.78 3.27 -1.63
N ARG A 20 -12.75 4.09 -1.43
CA ARG A 20 -12.31 5.09 -2.41
C ARG A 20 -11.32 4.57 -3.45
N LYS A 21 -10.88 3.31 -3.34
CA LYS A 21 -9.81 2.72 -4.15
C LYS A 21 -8.54 3.59 -4.14
N LEU A 22 -8.16 4.08 -2.96
CA LEU A 22 -7.01 4.95 -2.77
C LEU A 22 -6.04 4.34 -1.76
N ALA A 23 -4.75 4.51 -2.01
CA ALA A 23 -3.70 4.21 -1.05
C ALA A 23 -2.88 5.48 -0.77
N TRP A 24 -2.60 5.75 0.50
CA TRP A 24 -1.71 6.83 0.92
C TRP A 24 -0.30 6.29 1.07
N VAL A 25 0.57 6.70 0.17
CA VAL A 25 1.99 6.41 0.30
C VAL A 25 2.63 7.56 1.08
N HIS A 26 3.11 7.29 2.30
CA HIS A 26 4.02 8.21 2.98
C HIS A 26 5.37 8.18 2.25
N PRO A 27 5.82 9.30 1.66
CA PRO A 27 7.13 9.33 1.04
C PRO A 27 8.17 9.48 2.15
N ASP A 28 8.53 8.38 2.81
CA ASP A 28 9.74 8.33 3.62
C ASP A 28 11.02 8.43 2.75
N GLN A 29 10.86 8.52 1.42
CA GLN A 29 11.95 8.60 0.45
C GLN A 29 11.96 9.84 -0.47
N ALA A 30 11.07 10.83 -0.28
CA ALA A 30 11.16 12.08 -1.02
C ALA A 30 11.26 13.26 -0.06
N LYS A 31 12.23 14.16 -0.33
CA LYS A 31 12.58 15.37 0.42
C LYS A 31 11.41 16.33 0.76
N ALA A 32 10.17 15.99 0.39
CA ALA A 32 8.97 16.83 0.51
C ALA A 32 7.95 16.41 1.59
N ARG A 33 8.15 15.30 2.34
CA ARG A 33 7.32 14.90 3.52
C ARG A 33 5.77 14.90 3.34
N LYS A 34 5.24 14.83 2.12
CA LYS A 34 3.79 14.89 1.87
C LYS A 34 3.24 13.54 1.44
N ALA A 35 2.33 12.97 2.23
CA ALA A 35 1.59 11.77 1.83
C ALA A 35 0.94 11.99 0.46
N ILE A 36 1.14 11.07 -0.47
CA ILE A 36 0.53 11.13 -1.81
C ILE A 36 -0.56 10.08 -1.88
N ALA A 37 -1.76 10.51 -2.26
CA ALA A 37 -2.85 9.60 -2.58
C ALA A 37 -2.60 8.98 -3.97
N VAL A 38 -2.55 7.66 -4.01
CA VAL A 38 -2.30 6.86 -5.21
C VAL A 38 -3.58 6.08 -5.51
N PRO A 39 -4.20 6.25 -6.68
CA PRO A 39 -5.34 5.45 -7.08
C PRO A 39 -4.93 3.99 -7.29
N LEU A 40 -5.71 3.09 -6.71
CA LEU A 40 -5.61 1.65 -6.89
C LEU A 40 -6.43 1.26 -8.13
N ASN A 41 -5.77 0.70 -9.13
CA ASN A 41 -6.46 0.11 -10.27
C ASN A 41 -7.12 -1.22 -9.88
N ASP A 42 -7.97 -1.77 -10.75
CA ASP A 42 -8.71 -3.01 -10.42
C ASP A 42 -7.80 -4.21 -10.17
N MET A 43 -6.62 -4.25 -10.79
CA MET A 43 -5.59 -5.24 -10.51
C MET A 43 -5.03 -5.09 -9.10
N ALA A 44 -4.68 -3.88 -8.68
CA ALA A 44 -4.22 -3.60 -7.32
C ALA A 44 -5.30 -3.90 -6.29
N MET A 45 -6.56 -3.54 -6.55
CA MET A 45 -7.71 -3.92 -5.71
C MET A 45 -7.83 -5.44 -5.55
N SER A 46 -7.65 -6.19 -6.63
CA SER A 46 -7.69 -7.66 -6.58
C SER A 46 -6.54 -8.24 -5.75
N VAL A 47 -5.34 -7.68 -5.86
CA VAL A 47 -4.18 -8.12 -5.08
C VAL A 47 -4.35 -7.77 -3.60
N VAL A 48 -4.71 -6.53 -3.29
CA VAL A 48 -4.94 -6.06 -1.91
C VAL A 48 -6.06 -6.86 -1.25
N GLY A 49 -7.15 -7.13 -1.97
CA GLY A 49 -8.24 -7.96 -1.47
C GLY A 49 -7.82 -9.39 -1.10
N ARG A 50 -6.83 -9.97 -1.81
CA ARG A 50 -6.26 -11.28 -1.46
C ARG A 50 -5.37 -11.25 -0.22
N GLN A 51 -4.77 -10.10 0.07
CA GLN A 51 -3.92 -9.94 1.25
C GLN A 51 -4.74 -9.62 2.52
N ALA A 52 -5.98 -9.16 2.36
CA ALA A 52 -6.86 -8.84 3.47
C ALA A 52 -7.06 -10.08 4.36
N GLY A 53 -6.71 -9.95 5.64
CA GLY A 53 -6.79 -11.02 6.63
C GLY A 53 -5.53 -11.86 6.79
N LEU A 54 -4.51 -11.72 5.93
CA LEU A 54 -3.22 -12.41 6.11
C LEU A 54 -2.36 -11.77 7.20
N HIS A 55 -2.42 -10.45 7.34
CA HIS A 55 -1.67 -9.71 8.33
C HIS A 55 -2.49 -8.53 8.87
N GLN A 56 -2.33 -8.20 10.16
CA GLN A 56 -3.16 -7.20 10.84
C GLN A 56 -2.76 -5.75 10.52
N VAL A 57 -1.49 -5.52 10.20
CA VAL A 57 -0.92 -4.17 10.01
C VAL A 57 -0.55 -3.90 8.54
N TYR A 58 0.34 -4.72 7.97
CA TYR A 58 0.81 -4.58 6.60
C TYR A 58 -0.11 -5.24 5.56
N VAL A 59 -0.24 -4.57 4.41
CA VAL A 59 -0.96 -5.08 3.24
C VAL A 59 -0.12 -6.11 2.48
N PHE A 60 1.19 -5.92 2.42
CA PHE A 60 2.09 -6.85 1.74
C PHE A 60 3.06 -7.45 2.74
N THR A 61 2.96 -8.76 2.92
CA THR A 61 3.86 -9.54 3.77
C THR A 61 4.37 -10.76 3.02
N TYR A 62 5.60 -11.15 3.29
CA TYR A 62 6.19 -12.40 2.81
C TYR A 62 6.60 -13.23 4.02
N GLN A 63 6.09 -14.47 4.11
CA GLN A 63 6.34 -15.37 5.25
C GLN A 63 5.98 -14.79 6.63
N GLY A 64 5.01 -13.87 6.69
CA GLY A 64 4.59 -13.22 7.94
C GLY A 64 5.41 -11.99 8.32
N GLU A 65 6.45 -11.66 7.55
CA GLU A 65 7.24 -10.43 7.72
C GLU A 65 6.85 -9.38 6.66
N PRO A 66 6.86 -8.07 6.99
CA PRO A 66 6.68 -7.02 6.00
C PRO A 66 7.80 -7.03 4.95
N ILE A 67 7.45 -6.68 3.71
CA ILE A 67 8.38 -6.67 2.56
C ILE A 67 9.20 -5.37 2.52
#